data_AF-A0A5C6LW57-F1
#
_entry.id   AF-A0A5C6LW57-F1
#
_cell.length_a   1.000
_cell.length_b   1.000
_cell.length_c   1.000
_cell.angle_alpha   90.00
_cell.angle_beta   90.00
_cell.angle_gamma   90.00
#
_symmetry.space_group_name_H-M   'P 1'
#
loop_
_entity.id
_entity.type
_entity.pdbx_description
1 polymer ?
#
loop_
_entity_poly.entity_id
_entity_poly.type
_entity_poly.pdbx_seq_one_letter_code
_entity_poly.pdbx_strand_id
1 'polypeptide(L)'
;MRSALNIGLCLLLSATALTGYGQHKKKKTVKAKPKARTAVVAKAVGPAYSSAQQLQMRKSFYLLYVLERNGAAHNVVVKDAAFNAVAKDRHERLAAAYASCGDGRCMGQAFAWTPEEINAVSDEFKRLTVSDNDMAQIVERLKIESRYPLYNNDADTTFIRKAWEDVAAGMNHIFRVYLQGVAPRYPKIDSISFRPEDAAFVQKVKTATQQVMAVGAGSTFFKQSLMGSLEALEINGRDEAIRYEPLYKGANAAPFAKSRRINWNAYKYTSIMVPGSGPGKPGKTMDTMGMYRCGLAAEMYKKDLAPFIIVSGGHVHPYKTPFCEAIEMKKYMVSKLGIPDSAVIIEPHARHTTTNIRNAVRLAYLFNMPAAKPMLIVSDSFQSLAIEKMAIRFMNELGYLPYEGLERKSPTENVIKPDLRAWQQDPEDPLDP
;
A
#
# COMPACT_ATOMS: atom_id res chain seq x y z
N MET A 1 40.35 -10.40 39.13
CA MET A 1 39.94 -11.36 40.18
C MET A 1 38.50 -11.76 39.90
N ARG A 2 38.32 -13.05 39.55
CA ARG A 2 37.18 -13.99 39.74
C ARG A 2 35.74 -13.44 39.61
N SER A 3 34.75 -14.09 39.00
CA SER A 3 34.46 -15.39 38.34
C SER A 3 32.91 -15.42 38.28
N ALA A 4 32.15 -16.21 37.52
CA ALA A 4 32.32 -17.09 36.38
C ALA A 4 30.89 -17.44 35.87
N LEU A 5 30.83 -17.80 34.58
CA LEU A 5 29.91 -18.72 33.90
C LEU A 5 28.88 -19.52 34.72
N ASN A 6 27.68 -19.68 34.13
CA ASN A 6 26.98 -20.98 34.14
C ASN A 6 26.24 -21.23 32.81
N ILE A 7 26.74 -22.23 32.07
CA ILE A 7 26.12 -22.91 30.93
C ILE A 7 25.72 -24.30 31.44
N GLY A 8 24.48 -24.73 31.17
CA GLY A 8 23.99 -26.07 31.51
C GLY A 8 23.15 -26.64 30.37
N LEU A 9 23.78 -27.54 29.62
CA LEU A 9 23.25 -28.37 28.54
C LEU A 9 22.70 -29.67 29.13
N CYS A 10 21.55 -30.17 28.67
CA CYS A 10 21.24 -31.61 28.78
C CYS A 10 20.32 -32.07 27.63
N LEU A 11 20.96 -32.76 26.68
CA LEU A 11 20.35 -33.72 25.75
C LEU A 11 19.91 -34.97 26.51
N LEU A 12 18.85 -35.65 26.06
CA LEU A 12 18.78 -37.11 26.05
C LEU A 12 17.78 -37.59 24.99
N LEU A 13 18.34 -38.30 24.01
CA LEU A 13 17.68 -39.15 23.01
C LEU A 13 17.36 -40.52 23.64
N SER A 14 16.26 -41.14 23.24
CA SER A 14 16.17 -42.60 23.16
C SER A 14 15.14 -43.02 22.12
N ALA A 15 15.66 -43.53 21.00
CA ALA A 15 14.94 -44.34 20.03
C ALA A 15 15.13 -45.80 20.41
N THR A 16 14.06 -46.59 20.39
CA THR A 16 14.14 -48.05 20.41
C THR A 16 13.19 -48.61 19.36
N ALA A 17 13.78 -49.10 18.26
CA ALA A 17 13.15 -50.03 17.35
C ALA A 17 13.40 -51.44 17.87
N LEU A 18 12.36 -52.28 17.90
CA LEU A 18 12.49 -53.74 18.01
C LEU A 18 11.50 -54.39 17.05
N THR A 19 12.06 -55.24 16.21
CA THR A 19 11.43 -56.13 15.24
C THR A 19 10.83 -57.35 15.96
N GLY A 20 9.72 -57.87 15.43
CA GLY A 20 9.10 -59.11 15.90
C GLY A 20 8.19 -59.71 14.82
N TYR A 21 8.63 -60.82 14.26
CA TYR A 21 8.02 -61.57 13.16
C TYR A 21 6.85 -62.47 13.63
N GLY A 22 5.82 -62.61 12.79
CA GLY A 22 5.03 -63.84 12.67
C GLY A 22 3.71 -63.94 13.45
N GLN A 23 2.57 -63.93 12.72
CA GLN A 23 1.72 -65.11 12.50
C GLN A 23 0.39 -64.74 11.82
N HIS A 24 0.08 -65.46 10.73
CA HIS A 24 -1.19 -65.44 10.03
C HIS A 24 -2.35 -65.94 10.91
N LYS A 25 -3.41 -65.12 11.08
CA LYS A 25 -4.77 -65.61 11.34
C LYS A 25 -5.79 -64.81 10.54
N LYS A 26 -6.44 -65.48 9.57
CA LYS A 26 -7.62 -65.00 8.86
C LYS A 26 -8.73 -64.70 9.88
N LYS A 27 -9.23 -63.46 9.93
CA LYS A 27 -10.49 -63.12 10.61
C LYS A 27 -11.49 -62.54 9.63
N LYS A 28 -12.70 -63.10 9.71
CA LYS A 28 -13.89 -62.86 8.89
C LYS A 28 -14.27 -61.38 8.89
N THR A 29 -14.55 -60.86 7.70
CA THR A 29 -15.15 -59.55 7.42
C THR A 29 -16.60 -59.52 7.87
N VAL A 30 -16.91 -58.69 8.87
CA VAL A 30 -18.28 -58.29 9.22
C VAL A 30 -18.57 -56.98 8.48
N LYS A 31 -19.58 -56.99 7.59
CA LYS A 31 -20.04 -55.80 6.85
C LYS A 31 -20.64 -54.79 7.83
N ALA A 32 -20.01 -53.61 7.96
CA ALA A 32 -20.58 -52.47 8.66
C ALA A 32 -21.64 -51.77 7.78
N LYS A 33 -22.80 -51.42 8.37
CA LYS A 33 -23.85 -50.61 7.74
C LYS A 33 -23.31 -49.20 7.38
N PRO A 34 -23.76 -48.59 6.26
CA PRO A 34 -23.28 -47.27 5.86
C PRO A 34 -23.80 -46.22 6.84
N LYS A 35 -22.89 -45.50 7.51
CA LYS A 35 -23.22 -44.26 8.21
C LYS A 35 -23.65 -43.22 7.20
N ALA A 36 -24.78 -42.56 7.46
CA ALA A 36 -25.25 -41.42 6.69
C ALA A 36 -24.12 -40.40 6.53
N ARG A 37 -23.75 -40.10 5.28
CA ARG A 37 -22.86 -38.99 4.96
C ARG A 37 -23.58 -37.72 5.35
N THR A 38 -23.21 -37.11 6.47
CA THR A 38 -23.47 -35.69 6.70
C THR A 38 -22.86 -34.95 5.51
N ALA A 39 -23.70 -34.31 4.70
CA ALA A 39 -23.22 -33.46 3.62
C ALA A 39 -22.34 -32.38 4.27
N VAL A 40 -21.03 -32.46 4.05
CA VAL A 40 -20.15 -31.32 4.27
C VAL A 40 -20.61 -30.29 3.26
N VAL A 41 -21.39 -29.31 3.71
CA VAL A 41 -21.62 -28.09 2.95
C VAL A 41 -20.23 -27.52 2.69
N ALA A 42 -19.74 -27.67 1.47
CA ALA A 42 -18.49 -27.08 1.05
C ALA A 42 -18.61 -25.57 1.35
N LYS A 43 -17.81 -25.09 2.31
CA LYS A 43 -17.75 -23.67 2.65
C LYS A 43 -17.30 -22.99 1.35
N ALA A 44 -18.18 -22.25 0.70
CA ALA A 44 -17.84 -21.50 -0.50
C ALA A 44 -16.89 -20.36 -0.09
N VAL A 45 -15.61 -20.70 0.05
CA VAL A 45 -14.54 -19.72 0.19
C VAL A 45 -14.41 -19.10 -1.20
N GLY A 46 -14.91 -17.87 -1.36
CA GLY A 46 -14.76 -17.13 -2.61
C GLY A 46 -13.30 -17.03 -3.06
N PRO A 47 -13.04 -16.55 -4.29
CA PRO A 47 -11.70 -16.49 -4.84
C PRO A 47 -10.69 -15.83 -3.88
N ALA A 48 -9.48 -16.42 -3.83
CA ALA A 48 -8.39 -15.96 -2.99
C ALA A 48 -7.60 -14.85 -3.69
N TYR A 49 -7.13 -13.87 -2.93
CA TYR A 49 -6.30 -12.79 -3.46
C TYR A 49 -4.91 -13.31 -3.89
N SER A 50 -4.46 -12.93 -5.08
CA SER A 50 -3.08 -13.15 -5.52
C SER A 50 -2.08 -12.43 -4.61
N SER A 51 -0.80 -12.80 -4.65
CA SER A 51 0.24 -12.11 -3.87
C SER A 51 0.33 -10.61 -4.21
N ALA A 52 0.14 -10.26 -5.48
CA ALA A 52 0.10 -8.86 -5.94
C ALA A 52 -1.11 -8.12 -5.38
N GLN A 53 -2.29 -8.74 -5.43
CA GLN A 53 -3.53 -8.20 -4.88
C GLN A 53 -3.44 -7.99 -3.36
N GLN A 54 -2.84 -8.93 -2.62
CA GLN A 54 -2.63 -8.78 -1.18
C GLN A 54 -1.70 -7.60 -0.85
N LEU A 55 -0.69 -7.35 -1.68
CA LEU A 55 0.23 -6.25 -1.49
C LEU A 55 -0.43 -4.90 -1.82
N GLN A 56 -1.19 -4.83 -2.91
CA GLN A 56 -1.98 -3.64 -3.28
C GLN A 56 -3.01 -3.32 -2.20
N MET A 57 -3.73 -4.34 -1.71
CA MET A 57 -4.68 -4.24 -0.60
C MET A 57 -4.02 -3.72 0.68
N ARG A 58 -2.83 -4.24 1.03
CA ARG A 58 -2.10 -3.77 2.22
C ARG A 58 -1.70 -2.29 2.12
N LYS A 59 -1.35 -1.81 0.92
CA LYS A 59 -0.91 -0.44 0.71
C LYS A 59 -2.05 0.56 0.62
N SER A 60 -3.12 0.18 -0.09
CA SER A 60 -4.26 1.07 -0.36
C SER A 60 -5.33 0.96 0.73
N PHE A 61 -5.58 -0.23 1.24
CA PHE A 61 -6.76 -0.52 2.05
C PHE A 61 -6.40 -1.26 3.33
N TYR A 62 -5.49 -0.72 4.16
CA TYR A 62 -4.96 -1.45 5.31
C TYR A 62 -6.03 -1.87 6.32
N LEU A 63 -7.08 -1.07 6.56
CA LEU A 63 -8.22 -1.48 7.37
C LEU A 63 -8.83 -2.79 6.85
N LEU A 64 -9.13 -2.85 5.55
CA LEU A 64 -9.70 -4.04 4.91
C LEU A 64 -8.69 -5.19 4.90
N TYR A 65 -7.40 -4.91 4.68
CA TYR A 65 -6.32 -5.89 4.75
C TYR A 65 -6.29 -6.61 6.10
N VAL A 66 -6.47 -5.88 7.21
CA VAL A 66 -6.50 -6.47 8.55
C VAL A 66 -7.78 -7.26 8.77
N LEU A 67 -8.94 -6.75 8.32
CA LEU A 67 -10.23 -7.41 8.47
C LEU A 67 -10.40 -8.66 7.57
N GLU A 68 -9.64 -8.79 6.49
CA GLU A 68 -9.58 -10.01 5.66
C GLU A 68 -8.81 -11.16 6.32
N ARG A 69 -7.95 -10.87 7.30
CA ARG A 69 -7.15 -11.92 7.94
C ARG A 69 -8.00 -12.71 8.90
N ASN A 70 -8.08 -14.03 8.69
CA ASN A 70 -8.73 -14.95 9.61
C ASN A 70 -8.36 -14.65 11.07
N GLY A 71 -9.36 -14.39 11.90
CA GLY A 71 -9.19 -13.92 13.26
C GLY A 71 -10.53 -13.52 13.87
N ALA A 72 -10.48 -13.04 15.11
CA ALA A 72 -11.69 -12.71 15.87
C ALA A 72 -12.47 -11.55 15.23
N ALA A 73 -11.81 -10.42 14.92
CA ALA A 73 -12.43 -9.30 14.21
C ALA A 73 -12.96 -9.66 12.81
N HIS A 74 -12.27 -10.53 12.07
CA HIS A 74 -12.80 -11.06 10.80
C HIS A 74 -14.13 -11.81 11.00
N ASN A 75 -14.22 -12.63 12.05
CA ASN A 75 -15.45 -13.34 12.37
C ASN A 75 -16.60 -12.39 12.75
N VAL A 76 -16.30 -11.28 13.43
CA VAL A 76 -17.29 -10.23 13.72
C VAL A 76 -17.84 -9.67 12.41
N VAL A 77 -16.95 -9.23 11.52
CA VAL A 77 -17.32 -8.64 10.22
C VAL A 77 -18.13 -9.61 9.34
N VAL A 78 -17.74 -10.89 9.28
CA VAL A 78 -18.42 -11.90 8.46
C VAL A 78 -19.80 -12.27 9.00
N LYS A 79 -19.99 -12.25 10.31
CA LYS A 79 -21.26 -12.66 10.94
C LYS A 79 -22.24 -11.52 11.15
N ASP A 80 -21.80 -10.27 11.07
CA ASP A 80 -22.64 -9.12 11.34
C ASP A 80 -23.80 -8.99 10.33
N ALA A 81 -25.01 -8.77 10.85
CA ALA A 81 -26.21 -8.78 10.04
C ALA A 81 -26.34 -7.52 9.16
N ALA A 82 -25.92 -6.35 9.66
CA ALA A 82 -26.00 -5.09 8.92
C ALA A 82 -24.99 -5.09 7.76
N PHE A 83 -23.77 -5.56 8.00
CA PHE A 83 -22.77 -5.78 6.95
C PHE A 83 -23.25 -6.79 5.90
N ASN A 84 -23.86 -7.90 6.31
CA ASN A 84 -24.37 -8.89 5.37
C ASN A 84 -25.57 -8.38 4.54
N ALA A 85 -26.41 -7.51 5.09
CA ALA A 85 -27.48 -6.85 4.35
C ALA A 85 -26.90 -5.96 3.23
N VAL A 86 -25.92 -5.10 3.54
CA VAL A 86 -25.23 -4.27 2.54
C VAL A 86 -24.56 -5.13 1.46
N ALA A 87 -23.93 -6.25 1.84
CA ALA A 87 -23.31 -7.17 0.88
C ALA A 87 -24.34 -7.80 -0.07
N LYS A 88 -25.51 -8.17 0.45
CA LYS A 88 -26.60 -8.76 -0.33
C LYS A 88 -27.15 -7.76 -1.35
N ASP A 89 -27.46 -6.54 -0.91
CA ASP A 89 -28.00 -5.49 -1.78
C ASP A 89 -27.02 -5.15 -2.92
N ARG A 90 -25.71 -5.10 -2.60
CA ARG A 90 -24.66 -4.95 -3.63
C ARG A 90 -24.61 -6.14 -4.58
N HIS A 91 -24.70 -7.37 -4.08
CA HIS A 91 -24.68 -8.56 -4.92
C HIS A 91 -25.83 -8.54 -5.93
N GLU A 92 -27.04 -8.17 -5.50
CA GLU A 92 -28.21 -8.03 -6.38
C GLU A 92 -28.01 -6.92 -7.42
N ARG A 93 -27.48 -5.76 -7.00
CA ARG A 93 -27.11 -4.67 -7.92
C ARG A 93 -26.09 -5.11 -8.96
N LEU A 94 -25.05 -5.83 -8.55
CA LEU A 94 -24.01 -6.35 -9.44
C LEU A 94 -24.56 -7.41 -10.40
N ALA A 95 -25.45 -8.30 -9.94
CA ALA A 95 -26.08 -9.30 -10.79
C ALA A 95 -26.95 -8.67 -11.88
N ALA A 96 -27.75 -7.66 -11.54
CA ALA A 96 -28.54 -6.91 -12.50
C ALA A 96 -27.65 -6.20 -13.53
N ALA A 97 -26.60 -5.50 -13.08
CA ALA A 97 -25.63 -4.83 -13.94
C ALA A 97 -24.86 -5.80 -14.85
N TYR A 98 -24.50 -6.99 -14.34
CA TYR A 98 -23.87 -8.03 -15.15
C TYR A 98 -24.77 -8.48 -16.31
N ALA A 99 -26.08 -8.53 -16.12
CA ALA A 99 -27.03 -8.88 -17.18
C ALA A 99 -27.31 -7.73 -18.17
N SER A 100 -27.32 -6.47 -17.71
CA SER A 100 -27.85 -5.34 -18.50
C SER A 100 -26.80 -4.31 -18.96
N CYS A 101 -25.69 -4.12 -18.24
CA CYS A 101 -24.71 -3.09 -18.59
C CYS A 101 -23.96 -3.44 -19.88
N GLY A 102 -23.88 -2.47 -20.80
CA GLY A 102 -23.13 -2.57 -22.06
C GLY A 102 -21.75 -1.90 -22.06
N ASP A 103 -21.38 -1.17 -20.99
CA ASP A 103 -20.12 -0.43 -20.92
C ASP A 103 -19.46 -0.47 -19.52
N GLY A 104 -18.22 0.04 -19.44
CA GLY A 104 -17.48 0.16 -18.19
C GLY A 104 -18.05 1.20 -17.23
N ARG A 105 -18.81 2.20 -17.70
CA ARG A 105 -19.43 3.23 -16.85
C ARG A 105 -20.50 2.62 -15.98
N CYS A 106 -21.44 1.91 -16.59
CA CYS A 106 -22.53 1.22 -15.93
C CYS A 106 -21.99 0.15 -14.96
N MET A 107 -20.98 -0.63 -15.38
CA MET A 107 -20.32 -1.61 -14.48
C MET A 107 -19.64 -0.92 -13.29
N GLY A 108 -18.91 0.17 -13.52
CA GLY A 108 -18.23 0.91 -12.47
C GLY A 108 -19.19 1.56 -11.46
N GLN A 109 -20.38 1.98 -11.90
CA GLN A 109 -21.42 2.49 -11.00
C GLN A 109 -22.00 1.38 -10.12
N ALA A 110 -22.18 0.18 -10.67
CA ALA A 110 -22.71 -0.96 -9.91
C ALA A 110 -21.75 -1.43 -8.79
N PHE A 111 -20.44 -1.35 -9.04
CA PHE A 111 -19.40 -1.69 -8.05
C PHE A 111 -19.22 -0.65 -6.94
N ALA A 112 -19.50 0.61 -7.22
CA ALA A 112 -19.28 1.70 -6.29
C ALA A 112 -20.13 1.55 -5.01
N TRP A 113 -19.56 2.00 -3.90
CA TRP A 113 -20.27 2.23 -2.66
C TRP A 113 -21.17 3.44 -2.81
N THR A 114 -22.46 3.29 -2.50
CA THR A 114 -23.38 4.43 -2.46
C THR A 114 -23.19 5.21 -1.16
N PRO A 115 -23.58 6.49 -1.09
CA PRO A 115 -23.55 7.26 0.16
C PRO A 115 -24.31 6.55 1.30
N GLU A 116 -25.43 5.90 0.99
CA GLU A 116 -26.24 5.16 1.96
C GLU A 116 -25.49 3.94 2.50
N GLU A 117 -24.80 3.18 1.63
CA GLU A 117 -23.97 2.04 2.05
C GLU A 117 -22.79 2.50 2.92
N ILE A 118 -22.13 3.61 2.55
CA ILE A 118 -21.02 4.16 3.32
C ILE A 118 -21.48 4.56 4.72
N ASN A 119 -22.65 5.22 4.82
CA ASN A 119 -23.22 5.63 6.10
C ASN A 119 -23.66 4.44 6.94
N ALA A 120 -24.34 3.45 6.35
CA ALA A 120 -24.77 2.23 7.05
C ALA A 120 -23.58 1.46 7.64
N VAL A 121 -22.51 1.30 6.86
CA VAL A 121 -21.28 0.64 7.33
C VAL A 121 -20.55 1.48 8.37
N SER A 122 -20.56 2.80 8.22
CA SER A 122 -19.99 3.73 9.22
C SER A 122 -20.67 3.59 10.58
N ASP A 123 -22.00 3.58 10.60
CA ASP A 123 -22.77 3.45 11.83
C ASP A 123 -22.59 2.08 12.47
N GLU A 124 -22.50 1.02 11.65
CA GLU A 124 -22.23 -0.31 12.15
C GLU A 124 -20.82 -0.45 12.72
N PHE A 125 -19.79 0.09 12.06
CA PHE A 125 -18.44 0.14 12.64
C PHE A 125 -18.41 0.90 13.97
N LYS A 126 -19.09 2.06 14.05
CA LYS A 126 -19.19 2.83 15.31
C LYS A 126 -19.83 1.99 16.41
N ARG A 127 -20.93 1.27 16.11
CA ARG A 127 -21.62 0.39 17.05
C ARG A 127 -20.69 -0.71 17.53
N LEU A 128 -20.06 -1.44 16.61
CA LEU A 128 -19.16 -2.56 16.91
C LEU A 128 -17.94 -2.13 17.72
N THR A 129 -17.35 -0.97 17.44
CA THR A 129 -16.24 -0.43 18.23
C THR A 129 -16.61 -0.20 19.70
N VAL A 130 -17.88 0.04 20.01
CA VAL A 130 -18.36 0.18 21.40
C VAL A 130 -18.81 -1.15 21.99
N SER A 131 -19.47 -2.00 21.19
CA SER A 131 -20.15 -3.21 21.69
C SER A 131 -19.34 -4.51 21.59
N ASP A 132 -18.24 -4.51 20.83
CA ASP A 132 -17.45 -5.71 20.55
C ASP A 132 -15.95 -5.49 20.83
N ASN A 133 -15.40 -6.31 21.72
CA ASN A 133 -14.01 -6.18 22.18
C ASN A 133 -12.98 -6.44 21.07
N ASP A 134 -13.26 -7.34 20.14
CA ASP A 134 -12.31 -7.65 19.06
C ASP A 134 -12.21 -6.47 18.09
N MET A 135 -13.33 -5.82 17.79
CA MET A 135 -13.34 -4.59 16.99
C MET A 135 -12.71 -3.40 17.69
N ALA A 136 -12.93 -3.24 19.00
CA ALA A 136 -12.23 -2.22 19.80
C ALA A 136 -10.69 -2.41 19.75
N GLN A 137 -10.21 -3.64 19.90
CA GLN A 137 -8.78 -3.97 19.82
C GLN A 137 -8.17 -3.69 18.44
N ILE A 138 -8.94 -3.85 17.35
CA ILE A 138 -8.47 -3.45 16.01
C ILE A 138 -8.24 -1.94 15.95
N VAL A 139 -9.18 -1.14 16.45
CA VAL A 139 -9.04 0.33 16.48
C VAL A 139 -7.82 0.75 17.30
N GLU A 140 -7.67 0.18 18.50
CA GLU A 140 -6.51 0.42 19.36
C GLU A 140 -5.19 0.11 18.63
N ARG A 141 -5.10 -1.07 18.00
CA ARG A 141 -3.91 -1.47 17.24
C ARG A 141 -3.60 -0.51 16.08
N LEU A 142 -4.61 -0.11 15.31
CA LEU A 142 -4.43 0.81 14.19
C LEU A 142 -3.89 2.17 14.64
N LYS A 143 -4.30 2.65 15.82
CA LYS A 143 -3.78 3.88 16.44
C LYS A 143 -2.34 3.72 16.93
N ILE A 144 -2.04 2.64 17.66
CA ILE A 144 -0.68 2.34 18.15
C ILE A 144 0.31 2.24 16.98
N GLU A 145 -0.09 1.55 15.91
CA GLU A 145 0.73 1.42 14.69
C GLU A 145 0.73 2.67 13.82
N SER A 146 -0.06 3.70 14.17
CA SER A 146 -0.21 4.95 13.41
C SER A 146 -0.51 4.71 11.92
N ARG A 147 -1.49 3.85 11.66
CA ARG A 147 -1.95 3.53 10.28
C ARG A 147 -2.80 4.63 9.65
N TYR A 148 -3.41 5.46 10.49
CA TYR A 148 -4.22 6.63 10.12
C TYR A 148 -3.87 7.81 11.05
N PRO A 149 -2.63 8.32 11.01
CA PRO A 149 -2.12 9.30 11.96
C PRO A 149 -2.91 10.61 11.98
N LEU A 150 -3.64 10.96 10.90
CA LEU A 150 -4.54 12.13 10.91
C LEU A 150 -5.69 12.01 11.90
N TYR A 151 -6.10 10.78 12.23
CA TYR A 151 -7.25 10.49 13.06
C TYR A 151 -6.85 9.96 14.45
N ASN A 152 -5.57 9.78 14.73
CA ASN A 152 -5.08 9.14 15.98
C ASN A 152 -5.64 9.80 17.26
N ASN A 153 -5.87 11.11 17.23
CA ASN A 153 -6.38 11.89 18.36
C ASN A 153 -7.93 11.92 18.43
N ASP A 154 -8.62 11.39 17.43
CA ASP A 154 -10.09 11.30 17.43
C ASP A 154 -10.56 10.18 18.38
N ALA A 155 -11.80 10.27 18.86
CA ALA A 155 -12.45 9.16 19.56
C ALA A 155 -12.51 7.90 18.67
N ASP A 156 -12.47 6.70 19.26
CA ASP A 156 -12.39 5.42 18.52
C ASP A 156 -13.49 5.25 17.47
N THR A 157 -14.72 5.66 17.79
CA THR A 157 -15.85 5.65 16.87
C THR A 157 -15.69 6.61 15.70
N THR A 158 -15.04 7.76 15.91
CA THR A 158 -14.72 8.72 14.85
C THR A 158 -13.54 8.23 14.00
N PHE A 159 -12.53 7.64 14.63
CA PHE A 159 -11.37 7.05 13.96
C PHE A 159 -11.80 5.98 12.96
N ILE A 160 -12.56 4.98 13.40
CA ILE A 160 -12.95 3.86 12.53
C ILE A 160 -13.86 4.31 11.39
N ARG A 161 -14.77 5.25 11.66
CA ARG A 161 -15.63 5.87 10.64
C ARG A 161 -14.78 6.51 9.55
N LYS A 162 -13.87 7.41 9.91
CA LYS A 162 -13.03 8.11 8.92
C LYS A 162 -12.12 7.16 8.16
N ALA A 163 -11.52 6.17 8.83
CA ALA A 163 -10.72 5.14 8.16
C ALA A 163 -11.54 4.31 7.15
N TRP A 164 -12.80 4.01 7.48
CA TRP A 164 -13.74 3.36 6.56
C TRP A 164 -14.12 4.26 5.37
N GLU A 165 -14.43 5.54 5.64
CA GLU A 165 -14.77 6.52 4.60
C GLU A 165 -13.62 6.69 3.60
N ASP A 166 -12.36 6.74 4.06
CA ASP A 166 -11.17 6.79 3.20
C ASP A 166 -11.11 5.57 2.26
N VAL A 167 -11.23 4.35 2.80
CA VAL A 167 -11.11 3.14 1.96
C VAL A 167 -12.28 2.99 0.97
N ALA A 168 -13.49 3.40 1.36
CA ALA A 168 -14.65 3.42 0.47
C ALA A 168 -14.48 4.45 -0.65
N ALA A 169 -14.02 5.66 -0.31
CA ALA A 169 -13.72 6.71 -1.28
C ALA A 169 -12.65 6.27 -2.28
N GLY A 170 -11.59 5.59 -1.83
CA GLY A 170 -10.55 5.08 -2.73
C GLY A 170 -11.03 3.97 -3.67
N MET A 171 -11.83 3.01 -3.20
CA MET A 171 -12.45 2.02 -4.09
C MET A 171 -13.34 2.71 -5.13
N ASN A 172 -14.15 3.68 -4.72
CA ASN A 172 -14.98 4.49 -5.62
C ASN A 172 -14.14 5.28 -6.63
N HIS A 173 -13.02 5.85 -6.19
CA HIS A 173 -12.07 6.55 -7.04
C HIS A 173 -11.54 5.62 -8.14
N ILE A 174 -11.11 4.41 -7.76
CA ILE A 174 -10.63 3.40 -8.71
C ILE A 174 -11.70 3.07 -9.75
N PHE A 175 -12.95 2.81 -9.35
CA PHE A 175 -14.01 2.53 -10.31
C PHE A 175 -14.28 3.71 -11.24
N ARG A 176 -14.36 4.91 -10.67
CA ARG A 176 -14.60 6.15 -11.41
C ARG A 176 -13.53 6.39 -12.48
N VAL A 177 -12.26 6.17 -12.15
CA VAL A 177 -11.16 6.37 -13.11
C VAL A 177 -11.03 5.17 -14.04
N TYR A 178 -10.84 3.96 -13.49
CA TYR A 178 -10.38 2.79 -14.22
C TYR A 178 -11.47 1.91 -14.81
N LEU A 179 -12.75 2.18 -14.50
CA LEU A 179 -13.90 1.57 -15.19
C LEU A 179 -14.73 2.62 -15.95
N GLN A 180 -15.07 3.74 -15.30
CA GLN A 180 -15.95 4.76 -15.88
C GLN A 180 -15.23 5.78 -16.78
N GLY A 181 -13.90 5.80 -16.77
CA GLY A 181 -13.09 6.67 -17.62
C GLY A 181 -13.15 8.15 -17.26
N VAL A 182 -13.52 8.48 -16.01
CA VAL A 182 -13.46 9.86 -15.51
C VAL A 182 -12.01 10.27 -15.32
N ALA A 183 -11.67 11.47 -15.74
CA ALA A 183 -10.30 12.00 -15.63
C ALA A 183 -9.87 12.06 -14.14
N PRO A 184 -8.73 11.45 -13.77
CA PRO A 184 -8.14 11.64 -12.45
C PRO A 184 -7.54 13.05 -12.33
N ARG A 185 -7.04 13.40 -11.15
CA ARG A 185 -6.36 14.69 -10.89
C ARG A 185 -5.25 14.97 -11.91
N TYR A 186 -4.51 13.94 -12.30
CA TYR A 186 -3.40 14.03 -13.26
C TYR A 186 -3.62 13.13 -14.48
N PRO A 187 -4.51 13.53 -15.42
CA PRO A 187 -4.97 12.67 -16.50
C PRO A 187 -3.88 12.29 -17.50
N LYS A 188 -2.78 13.04 -17.57
CA LYS A 188 -1.65 12.71 -18.48
C LYS A 188 -0.85 11.48 -18.05
N ILE A 189 -0.98 11.04 -16.80
CA ILE A 189 -0.17 9.96 -16.23
C ILE A 189 -1.01 8.91 -15.49
N ASP A 190 -2.19 9.28 -15.01
CA ASP A 190 -2.99 8.43 -14.12
C ASP A 190 -4.25 7.87 -14.77
N SER A 191 -4.55 8.26 -16.02
CA SER A 191 -5.78 7.85 -16.70
C SER A 191 -5.89 6.33 -16.93
N ILE A 192 -7.12 5.91 -17.20
CA ILE A 192 -7.47 4.59 -17.73
C ILE A 192 -6.75 4.28 -19.05
N SER A 193 -6.54 2.99 -19.34
CA SER A 193 -5.92 2.54 -20.59
C SER A 193 -6.89 2.37 -21.76
N PHE A 194 -8.21 2.42 -21.52
CA PHE A 194 -9.25 2.05 -22.48
C PHE A 194 -10.38 3.08 -22.44
N ARG A 195 -11.17 3.14 -23.52
CA ARG A 195 -12.46 3.84 -23.45
C ARG A 195 -13.48 2.92 -22.76
N PRO A 196 -14.39 3.44 -21.92
CA PRO A 196 -15.36 2.61 -21.22
C PRO A 196 -16.28 1.79 -22.14
N GLU A 197 -16.54 2.28 -23.35
CA GLU A 197 -17.35 1.63 -24.38
C GLU A 197 -16.58 0.59 -25.24
N ASP A 198 -15.26 0.46 -25.10
CA ASP A 198 -14.48 -0.47 -25.91
C ASP A 198 -14.88 -1.93 -25.63
N ALA A 199 -15.40 -2.65 -26.63
CA ALA A 199 -15.94 -4.00 -26.45
C ALA A 199 -14.96 -4.99 -25.79
N ALA A 200 -13.67 -4.93 -26.16
CA ALA A 200 -12.63 -5.76 -25.56
C ALA A 200 -12.38 -5.43 -24.08
N PHE A 201 -12.50 -4.15 -23.70
CA PHE A 201 -12.42 -3.71 -22.31
C PHE A 201 -13.65 -4.17 -21.52
N VAL A 202 -14.85 -3.94 -22.06
CA VAL A 202 -16.11 -4.40 -21.45
C VAL A 202 -16.11 -5.91 -21.21
N GLN A 203 -15.60 -6.69 -22.17
CA GLN A 203 -15.49 -8.14 -21.99
C GLN A 203 -14.55 -8.52 -20.85
N LYS A 204 -13.40 -7.84 -20.69
CA LYS A 204 -12.49 -8.07 -19.54
C LYS A 204 -13.19 -7.73 -18.22
N VAL A 205 -13.90 -6.60 -18.16
CA VAL A 205 -14.66 -6.18 -16.97
C VAL A 205 -15.76 -7.19 -16.63
N LYS A 206 -16.51 -7.71 -17.62
CA LYS A 206 -17.51 -8.76 -17.40
C LYS A 206 -16.88 -10.05 -16.89
N THR A 207 -15.78 -10.50 -17.48
CA THR A 207 -15.06 -11.69 -17.00
C THR A 207 -14.60 -11.53 -15.55
N ALA A 208 -13.99 -10.39 -15.19
CA ALA A 208 -13.61 -10.11 -13.81
C ALA A 208 -14.83 -10.05 -12.88
N THR A 209 -15.92 -9.42 -13.33
CA THR A 209 -17.17 -9.35 -12.57
C THR A 209 -17.75 -10.73 -12.29
N GLN A 210 -17.71 -11.65 -13.26
CA GLN A 210 -18.18 -13.02 -13.07
C GLN A 210 -17.41 -13.72 -11.95
N GLN A 211 -16.09 -13.51 -11.86
CA GLN A 211 -15.26 -14.03 -10.77
C GLN A 211 -15.60 -13.38 -9.42
N VAL A 212 -15.81 -12.07 -9.41
CA VAL A 212 -16.22 -11.32 -8.21
C VAL A 212 -17.61 -11.75 -7.71
N MET A 213 -18.54 -12.05 -8.60
CA MET A 213 -19.87 -12.55 -8.24
C MET A 213 -19.84 -13.96 -7.65
N ALA A 214 -18.78 -14.74 -7.88
CA ALA A 214 -18.58 -16.04 -7.24
C ALA A 214 -18.19 -15.95 -5.75
N VAL A 215 -18.01 -14.74 -5.21
CA VAL A 215 -17.86 -14.50 -3.77
C VAL A 215 -19.16 -14.91 -3.06
N GLY A 216 -19.11 -16.04 -2.36
CA GLY A 216 -20.26 -16.63 -1.68
C GLY A 216 -20.46 -16.16 -0.24
N ALA A 217 -21.56 -16.62 0.35
CA ALA A 217 -21.92 -16.39 1.75
C ALA A 217 -20.79 -16.78 2.71
N GLY A 218 -20.61 -15.98 3.78
CA GLY A 218 -19.52 -16.16 4.74
C GLY A 218 -18.20 -15.49 4.34
N SER A 219 -18.23 -14.60 3.33
CA SER A 219 -17.15 -13.67 3.00
C SER A 219 -17.35 -12.33 3.70
N THR A 220 -16.33 -11.47 3.76
CA THR A 220 -16.48 -10.10 4.28
C THR A 220 -17.41 -9.29 3.36
N PHE A 221 -18.16 -8.36 3.95
CA PHE A 221 -19.16 -7.58 3.21
C PHE A 221 -18.57 -6.69 2.09
N PHE A 222 -17.30 -6.31 2.23
CA PHE A 222 -16.61 -5.48 1.26
C PHE A 222 -15.88 -6.28 0.18
N LYS A 223 -15.80 -7.63 0.28
CA LYS A 223 -14.97 -8.46 -0.60
C LYS A 223 -15.24 -8.24 -2.09
N GLN A 224 -16.51 -8.12 -2.49
CA GLN A 224 -16.85 -7.90 -3.90
C GLN A 224 -16.32 -6.56 -4.43
N SER A 225 -16.50 -5.48 -3.66
CA SER A 225 -16.03 -4.16 -4.07
C SER A 225 -14.50 -4.09 -4.03
N LEU A 226 -13.88 -4.62 -2.98
CA LEU A 226 -12.43 -4.69 -2.88
C LEU A 226 -11.81 -5.49 -4.04
N MET A 227 -12.30 -6.70 -4.32
CA MET A 227 -11.83 -7.48 -5.48
C MET A 227 -12.06 -6.73 -6.79
N GLY A 228 -13.25 -6.18 -7.01
CA GLY A 228 -13.54 -5.39 -8.22
C GLY A 228 -12.55 -4.23 -8.41
N SER A 229 -12.17 -3.54 -7.33
CA SER A 229 -11.21 -2.43 -7.41
C SER A 229 -9.80 -2.90 -7.80
N LEU A 230 -9.36 -4.04 -7.26
CA LEU A 230 -8.06 -4.62 -7.59
C LEU A 230 -8.02 -5.14 -9.03
N GLU A 231 -9.08 -5.79 -9.49
CA GLU A 231 -9.26 -6.22 -10.88
C GLU A 231 -9.30 -5.01 -11.84
N ALA A 232 -9.93 -3.89 -11.46
CA ALA A 232 -9.94 -2.68 -12.29
C ALA A 232 -8.52 -2.11 -12.52
N LEU A 233 -7.67 -2.12 -11.49
CA LEU A 233 -6.26 -1.75 -11.63
C LEU A 233 -5.50 -2.76 -12.51
N GLU A 234 -5.71 -4.05 -12.29
CA GLU A 234 -5.06 -5.13 -13.03
C GLU A 234 -5.41 -5.10 -14.53
N ILE A 235 -6.69 -4.96 -14.89
CA ILE A 235 -7.15 -4.81 -16.27
C ILE A 235 -6.44 -3.64 -16.97
N ASN A 236 -6.19 -2.55 -16.24
CA ASN A 236 -5.52 -1.35 -16.74
C ASN A 236 -3.98 -1.44 -16.67
N GLY A 237 -3.42 -2.52 -16.13
CA GLY A 237 -1.98 -2.70 -15.92
C GLY A 237 -1.40 -1.62 -15.02
N ARG A 238 -2.11 -1.31 -13.92
CA ARG A 238 -1.77 -0.26 -12.95
C ARG A 238 -1.28 -0.84 -11.63
N ASP A 239 -0.12 -1.48 -11.67
CA ASP A 239 0.54 -2.13 -10.53
C ASP A 239 1.67 -1.28 -9.92
N GLU A 240 1.78 0.00 -10.29
CA GLU A 240 2.89 0.89 -9.91
C GLU A 240 3.17 0.90 -8.40
N ALA A 241 2.12 0.88 -7.58
CA ALA A 241 2.24 0.94 -6.12
C ALA A 241 2.98 -0.26 -5.51
N ILE A 242 3.13 -1.38 -6.23
CA ILE A 242 3.65 -2.63 -5.66
C ILE A 242 4.96 -3.11 -6.27
N ARG A 243 5.42 -2.51 -7.37
CA ARG A 243 6.56 -3.02 -8.19
C ARG A 243 7.89 -3.18 -7.43
N TYR A 244 8.08 -2.42 -6.34
CA TYR A 244 9.37 -2.33 -5.64
C TYR A 244 9.30 -2.72 -4.16
N GLU A 245 8.17 -3.28 -3.71
CA GLU A 245 7.99 -3.64 -2.31
C GLU A 245 8.63 -5.00 -1.96
N PRO A 246 9.09 -5.17 -0.70
CA PRO A 246 9.18 -4.15 0.32
C PRO A 246 10.37 -3.19 0.11
N LEU A 247 10.17 -1.89 0.34
CA LEU A 247 11.18 -0.83 0.11
C LEU A 247 12.44 -0.90 0.99
N TYR A 248 12.55 -1.85 1.93
CA TYR A 248 13.77 -2.12 2.71
C TYR A 248 14.62 -3.28 2.15
N LYS A 249 14.21 -3.87 1.03
CA LYS A 249 14.94 -4.94 0.30
C LYS A 249 15.35 -4.46 -1.10
N GLY A 250 15.83 -5.39 -1.94
CA GLY A 250 16.19 -5.11 -3.33
C GLY A 250 17.23 -4.01 -3.44
N ALA A 251 16.96 -3.01 -4.29
CA ALA A 251 17.83 -1.86 -4.49
C ALA A 251 18.06 -1.02 -3.22
N ASN A 252 17.25 -1.19 -2.18
CA ASN A 252 17.39 -0.51 -0.90
C ASN A 252 18.02 -1.37 0.21
N ALA A 253 18.41 -2.62 -0.07
CA ALA A 253 18.95 -3.51 0.95
C ALA A 253 20.26 -2.98 1.60
N ALA A 254 21.20 -2.49 0.78
CA ALA A 254 22.46 -1.94 1.26
C ALA A 254 22.29 -0.67 2.12
N PRO A 255 21.55 0.38 1.69
CA PRO A 255 21.34 1.54 2.55
C PRO A 255 20.51 1.21 3.80
N PHE A 256 19.56 0.27 3.73
CA PHE A 256 18.79 -0.15 4.90
C PHE A 256 19.65 -0.89 5.94
N ALA A 257 20.60 -1.72 5.49
CA ALA A 257 21.57 -2.33 6.39
C ALA A 257 22.51 -1.29 7.02
N LYS A 258 22.92 -0.27 6.24
CA LYS A 258 23.77 0.84 6.72
C LYS A 258 23.05 1.68 7.78
N SER A 259 21.75 1.96 7.62
CA SER A 259 21.01 2.90 8.51
C SER A 259 21.03 2.48 9.98
N ARG A 260 21.13 1.17 10.25
CA ARG A 260 21.21 0.59 11.59
C ARG A 260 22.52 0.87 12.34
N ARG A 261 23.54 1.37 11.64
CA ARG A 261 24.90 1.57 12.18
C ARG A 261 25.36 3.03 12.10
N ILE A 262 24.47 3.94 11.72
CA ILE A 262 24.80 5.35 11.56
C ILE A 262 24.83 6.05 12.92
N ASN A 263 25.92 6.78 13.19
CA ASN A 263 25.92 7.81 14.22
C ASN A 263 25.23 9.06 13.67
N TRP A 264 23.92 9.18 13.92
CA TRP A 264 23.12 10.29 13.40
C TRP A 264 23.53 11.66 13.93
N ASN A 265 24.30 11.75 15.01
CA ASN A 265 24.76 13.03 15.56
C ASN A 265 25.95 13.61 14.79
N ALA A 266 26.62 12.80 13.95
CA ALA A 266 27.68 13.28 13.07
C ALA A 266 27.17 14.07 11.86
N TYR A 267 25.85 14.03 11.60
CA TYR A 267 25.24 14.62 10.41
C TYR A 267 24.22 15.69 10.79
N LYS A 268 24.22 16.78 10.02
CA LYS A 268 23.24 17.87 10.19
C LYS A 268 21.83 17.44 9.80
N TYR A 269 21.70 16.66 8.73
CA TYR A 269 20.44 16.17 8.20
C TYR A 269 20.38 14.65 8.22
N THR A 270 19.16 14.09 8.32
CA THR A 270 18.94 12.64 8.22
C THR A 270 19.15 12.12 6.79
N SER A 271 18.79 12.92 5.79
CA SER A 271 18.95 12.58 4.38
C SER A 271 19.00 13.82 3.50
N ILE A 272 19.53 13.64 2.29
CA ILE A 272 19.40 14.57 1.16
C ILE A 272 18.37 13.98 0.19
N MET A 273 17.22 14.62 0.02
CA MET A 273 16.15 14.19 -0.88
C MET A 273 16.27 14.92 -2.22
N VAL A 274 16.16 14.16 -3.32
CA VAL A 274 16.27 14.67 -4.69
C VAL A 274 14.99 14.33 -5.43
N PRO A 275 14.16 15.33 -5.79
CA PRO A 275 12.96 15.09 -6.59
C PRO A 275 13.32 14.68 -8.01
N GLY A 276 12.57 13.70 -8.52
CA GLY A 276 12.70 13.17 -9.86
C GLY A 276 12.41 14.20 -10.94
N SER A 277 12.99 13.93 -12.11
CA SER A 277 12.70 14.63 -13.36
C SER A 277 12.65 13.57 -14.45
N GLY A 278 11.43 13.17 -14.81
CA GLY A 278 11.21 12.18 -15.84
C GLY A 278 11.75 12.60 -17.20
N PRO A 279 12.17 11.64 -18.04
CA PRO A 279 12.62 11.94 -19.39
C PRO A 279 11.47 12.61 -20.17
N GLY A 280 11.69 13.85 -20.62
CA GLY A 280 10.68 14.59 -21.42
C GLY A 280 10.40 13.98 -22.81
N LYS A 281 11.09 12.90 -23.20
CA LYS A 281 10.95 12.23 -24.50
C LYS A 281 10.96 10.69 -24.33
N PRO A 282 10.10 9.94 -25.06
CA PRO A 282 10.14 8.48 -25.07
C PRO A 282 11.53 7.93 -25.43
N GLY A 283 11.92 6.82 -24.80
CA GLY A 283 13.18 6.12 -25.08
C GLY A 283 14.43 6.69 -24.41
N LYS A 284 14.34 7.82 -23.70
CA LYS A 284 15.41 8.31 -22.82
C LYS A 284 15.22 7.77 -21.42
N THR A 285 16.31 7.39 -20.76
CA THR A 285 16.28 6.85 -19.39
C THR A 285 16.35 7.93 -18.33
N MET A 286 16.99 9.08 -18.62
CA MET A 286 17.15 10.16 -17.65
C MET A 286 17.15 11.55 -18.30
N ASP A 287 16.56 12.52 -17.60
CA ASP A 287 16.51 13.93 -18.00
C ASP A 287 17.76 14.71 -17.57
N THR A 288 18.12 15.76 -18.32
CA THR A 288 19.28 16.60 -18.01
C THR A 288 19.13 17.33 -16.67
N MET A 289 17.92 17.74 -16.29
CA MET A 289 17.68 18.32 -14.97
C MET A 289 17.81 17.27 -13.87
N GLY A 290 17.39 16.03 -14.11
CA GLY A 290 17.62 14.92 -13.20
C GLY A 290 19.11 14.70 -12.93
N MET A 291 19.95 14.77 -13.98
CA MET A 291 21.41 14.67 -13.82
C MET A 291 21.98 15.81 -12.98
N TYR A 292 21.54 17.04 -13.27
CA TYR A 292 21.96 18.24 -12.57
C TYR A 292 21.62 18.19 -11.07
N ARG A 293 20.37 17.86 -10.71
CA ARG A 293 19.95 17.72 -9.31
C ARG A 293 20.72 16.63 -8.57
N CYS A 294 20.99 15.50 -9.23
CA CYS A 294 21.87 14.46 -8.70
C CYS A 294 23.29 14.97 -8.44
N GLY A 295 23.85 15.80 -9.33
CA GLY A 295 25.14 16.46 -9.14
C GLY A 295 25.19 17.32 -7.88
N LEU A 296 24.20 18.20 -7.70
CA LEU A 296 24.08 19.03 -6.50
C LEU A 296 23.99 18.19 -5.22
N ALA A 297 23.20 17.12 -5.23
CA ALA A 297 23.05 16.24 -4.07
C ALA A 297 24.34 15.47 -3.75
N ALA A 298 25.10 15.07 -4.77
CA ALA A 298 26.41 14.45 -4.60
C ALA A 298 27.42 15.41 -3.93
N GLU A 299 27.38 16.70 -4.24
CA GLU A 299 28.19 17.71 -3.55
C GLU A 299 27.82 17.84 -2.06
N MET A 300 26.52 17.85 -1.75
CA MET A 300 26.05 17.92 -0.36
C MET A 300 26.42 16.66 0.44
N TYR A 301 26.36 15.49 -0.20
CA TYR A 301 26.82 14.23 0.40
C TYR A 301 28.33 14.25 0.68
N LYS A 302 29.15 14.75 -0.24
CA LYS A 302 30.62 14.86 -0.07
C LYS A 302 31.05 15.86 1.01
N LYS A 303 30.14 16.75 1.42
CA LYS A 303 30.31 17.66 2.56
C LYS A 303 29.86 17.04 3.90
N ASP A 304 29.55 15.75 3.92
CA ASP A 304 29.06 15.02 5.10
C ASP A 304 27.81 15.65 5.73
N LEU A 305 26.94 16.27 4.93
CA LEU A 305 25.71 16.89 5.45
C LEU A 305 24.66 15.86 5.86
N ALA A 306 24.63 14.71 5.19
CA ALA A 306 23.75 13.59 5.50
C ALA A 306 24.37 12.24 5.08
N PRO A 307 24.02 11.13 5.75
CA PRO A 307 24.57 9.80 5.45
C PRO A 307 23.90 9.11 4.25
N PHE A 308 22.77 9.64 3.78
CA PHE A 308 21.94 9.08 2.73
C PHE A 308 21.45 10.15 1.75
N ILE A 309 21.31 9.74 0.49
CA ILE A 309 20.58 10.44 -0.55
C ILE A 309 19.32 9.63 -0.88
N ILE A 310 18.14 10.23 -0.81
CA ILE A 310 16.88 9.65 -1.27
C ILE A 310 16.57 10.24 -2.64
N VAL A 311 16.65 9.42 -3.69
CA VAL A 311 16.20 9.80 -5.04
C VAL A 311 14.75 9.33 -5.21
N SER A 312 13.86 10.26 -5.57
CA SER A 312 12.41 10.06 -5.47
C SER A 312 11.75 10.31 -6.82
N GLY A 313 10.88 9.40 -7.26
CA GLY A 313 10.18 9.49 -8.55
C GLY A 313 9.92 8.12 -9.17
N GLY A 314 8.69 7.89 -9.61
CA GLY A 314 8.21 6.61 -10.13
C GLY A 314 8.17 6.52 -11.66
N HIS A 315 7.18 5.78 -12.16
CA HIS A 315 6.93 5.54 -13.60
C HIS A 315 5.99 6.59 -14.20
N VAL A 316 6.38 7.86 -14.14
CA VAL A 316 5.47 8.98 -14.36
C VAL A 316 5.39 9.39 -15.82
N HIS A 317 6.52 9.81 -16.40
CA HIS A 317 6.58 10.40 -17.73
C HIS A 317 7.50 9.63 -18.68
N PRO A 318 7.06 9.34 -19.92
CA PRO A 318 5.68 9.46 -20.43
C PRO A 318 4.71 8.46 -19.75
N TYR A 319 3.40 8.58 -20.03
CA TYR A 319 2.35 7.67 -19.55
C TYR A 319 2.76 6.21 -19.68
N LYS A 320 2.70 5.45 -18.57
CA LYS A 320 3.08 4.03 -18.47
C LYS A 320 4.52 3.74 -18.95
N THR A 321 5.44 4.68 -18.75
CA THR A 321 6.86 4.47 -19.04
C THR A 321 7.40 3.24 -18.30
N PRO A 322 8.23 2.40 -18.94
CA PRO A 322 8.89 1.28 -18.25
C PRO A 322 10.04 1.77 -17.34
N PHE A 323 10.45 3.04 -17.45
CA PHE A 323 11.55 3.60 -16.68
C PHE A 323 11.05 4.25 -15.39
N CYS A 324 11.62 3.83 -14.26
CA CYS A 324 11.42 4.45 -12.95
C CYS A 324 12.51 5.50 -12.72
N GLU A 325 12.12 6.74 -12.43
CA GLU A 325 13.04 7.87 -12.26
C GLU A 325 14.07 7.61 -11.15
N ALA A 326 13.63 7.15 -9.98
CA ALA A 326 14.52 6.86 -8.84
C ALA A 326 15.55 5.77 -9.14
N ILE A 327 15.18 4.76 -9.93
CA ILE A 327 16.11 3.69 -10.36
C ILE A 327 17.20 4.25 -11.26
N GLU A 328 16.82 5.04 -12.27
CA GLU A 328 17.78 5.62 -13.22
C GLU A 328 18.67 6.66 -12.54
N MET A 329 18.12 7.47 -11.63
CA MET A 329 18.89 8.39 -10.79
C MET A 329 19.91 7.65 -9.92
N LYS A 330 19.52 6.57 -9.25
CA LYS A 330 20.45 5.77 -8.44
C LYS A 330 21.59 5.20 -9.30
N LYS A 331 21.29 4.64 -10.48
CA LYS A 331 22.32 4.14 -11.41
C LYS A 331 23.30 5.24 -11.79
N TYR A 332 22.80 6.44 -12.11
CA TYR A 332 23.66 7.58 -12.45
C TYR A 332 24.55 8.02 -11.27
N MET A 333 23.98 8.18 -10.07
CA MET A 333 24.73 8.59 -8.89
C MET A 333 25.86 7.61 -8.55
N VAL A 334 25.58 6.30 -8.61
CA VAL A 334 26.57 5.27 -8.30
C VAL A 334 27.64 5.17 -9.41
N SER A 335 27.22 5.07 -10.67
CA SER A 335 28.15 4.78 -11.77
C SER A 335 28.91 5.99 -12.31
N LYS A 336 28.34 7.19 -12.22
CA LYS A 336 28.91 8.42 -12.82
C LYS A 336 29.40 9.43 -11.78
N LEU A 337 28.72 9.54 -10.63
CA LEU A 337 29.09 10.50 -9.59
C LEU A 337 29.94 9.88 -8.46
N GLY A 338 30.10 8.55 -8.46
CA GLY A 338 30.91 7.81 -7.49
C GLY A 338 30.30 7.77 -6.08
N ILE A 339 28.99 7.96 -5.95
CA ILE A 339 28.31 7.84 -4.66
C ILE A 339 28.17 6.34 -4.32
N PRO A 340 28.50 5.90 -3.09
CA PRO A 340 28.34 4.50 -2.71
C PRO A 340 26.89 4.03 -2.85
N ASP A 341 26.66 2.82 -3.38
CA ASP A 341 25.32 2.21 -3.47
C ASP A 341 24.58 2.18 -2.12
N SER A 342 25.34 1.94 -1.04
CA SER A 342 24.86 1.94 0.35
C SER A 342 24.46 3.31 0.88
N ALA A 343 24.67 4.39 0.11
CA ALA A 343 24.25 5.74 0.47
C ALA A 343 23.02 6.21 -0.33
N VAL A 344 22.64 5.53 -1.42
CA VAL A 344 21.52 5.96 -2.27
C VAL A 344 20.30 5.07 -2.05
N ILE A 345 19.22 5.68 -1.56
CA ILE A 345 17.90 5.07 -1.34
C ILE A 345 16.99 5.47 -2.50
N ILE A 346 16.31 4.50 -3.10
CA ILE A 346 15.24 4.77 -4.07
C ILE A 346 13.89 4.95 -3.35
N GLU A 347 13.15 5.94 -3.80
CA GLU A 347 11.71 6.09 -3.57
C GLU A 347 11.02 6.03 -4.95
N PRO A 348 10.45 4.87 -5.33
CA PRO A 348 10.07 4.63 -6.71
C PRO A 348 8.56 4.78 -7.00
N HIS A 349 7.78 5.33 -6.08
CA HIS A 349 6.32 5.42 -6.21
C HIS A 349 5.82 6.84 -6.45
N ALA A 350 6.57 7.87 -6.01
CA ALA A 350 6.12 9.25 -6.16
C ALA A 350 5.80 9.64 -7.61
N ARG A 351 4.69 10.36 -7.77
CA ARG A 351 4.23 10.86 -9.07
C ARG A 351 4.32 12.37 -9.23
N HIS A 352 4.44 13.11 -8.14
CA HIS A 352 4.45 14.58 -8.09
C HIS A 352 5.37 15.10 -6.99
N THR A 353 5.72 16.39 -7.01
CA THR A 353 6.59 16.98 -5.97
C THR A 353 6.03 16.80 -4.54
N THR A 354 4.70 16.85 -4.38
CA THR A 354 4.01 16.58 -3.10
C THR A 354 4.26 15.15 -2.61
N THR A 355 4.04 14.15 -3.49
CA THR A 355 4.26 12.75 -3.14
C THR A 355 5.74 12.39 -3.03
N ASN A 356 6.63 13.05 -3.77
CA ASN A 356 8.08 12.91 -3.60
C ASN A 356 8.49 13.27 -2.15
N ILE A 357 8.01 14.42 -1.66
CA ILE A 357 8.31 14.88 -0.30
C ILE A 357 7.63 13.99 0.75
N ARG A 358 6.35 13.64 0.56
CA ARG A 358 5.62 12.71 1.45
C ARG A 358 6.34 11.36 1.58
N ASN A 359 6.73 10.76 0.45
CA ASN A 359 7.32 9.43 0.44
C ASN A 359 8.75 9.42 0.97
N ALA A 360 9.52 10.49 0.75
CA ALA A 360 10.81 10.65 1.41
C ALA A 360 10.67 10.68 2.94
N VAL A 361 9.64 11.35 3.46
CA VAL A 361 9.34 11.33 4.91
C VAL A 361 8.91 9.93 5.36
N ARG A 362 8.07 9.21 4.61
CA ARG A 362 7.71 7.81 4.90
C ARG A 362 8.96 6.91 4.97
N LEU A 363 9.93 7.11 4.06
CA LEU A 363 11.20 6.38 4.09
C LEU A 363 12.07 6.71 5.31
N ALA A 364 12.05 7.96 5.79
CA ALA A 364 12.76 8.33 7.02
C ALA A 364 12.29 7.47 8.20
N TYR A 365 10.97 7.27 8.34
CA TYR A 365 10.41 6.38 9.35
C TYR A 365 10.72 4.90 9.07
N LEU A 366 10.56 4.44 7.81
CA LEU A 366 10.84 3.05 7.44
C LEU A 366 12.29 2.64 7.75
N PHE A 367 13.24 3.56 7.55
CA PHE A 367 14.67 3.34 7.78
C PHE A 367 15.10 3.64 9.22
N ASN A 368 14.16 3.98 10.11
CA ASN A 368 14.38 4.38 11.49
C ASN A 368 15.36 5.57 11.61
N MET A 369 15.26 6.52 10.68
CA MET A 369 15.99 7.79 10.74
C MET A 369 15.36 8.67 11.83
N PRO A 370 16.15 9.42 12.62
CA PRO A 370 15.60 10.27 13.68
C PRO A 370 14.69 11.38 13.13
N ALA A 371 13.37 11.22 13.23
CA ALA A 371 12.38 12.17 12.71
C ALA A 371 12.48 13.58 13.31
N ALA A 372 13.07 13.72 14.50
CA ALA A 372 13.33 15.02 15.12
C ALA A 372 14.45 15.83 14.41
N LYS A 373 15.29 15.18 13.58
CA LYS A 373 16.36 15.82 12.82
C LYS A 373 15.87 16.14 11.40
N PRO A 374 16.16 17.35 10.86
CA PRO A 374 15.66 17.77 9.56
C PRO A 374 16.19 16.92 8.39
N MET A 375 15.44 16.94 7.28
CA MET A 375 15.86 16.46 5.96
C MET A 375 16.20 17.65 5.06
N LEU A 376 17.25 17.52 4.24
CA LEU A 376 17.56 18.47 3.18
C LEU A 376 16.87 18.02 1.89
N ILE A 377 16.26 18.94 1.16
CA ILE A 377 15.77 18.75 -0.20
C ILE A 377 16.71 19.52 -1.13
N VAL A 378 17.25 18.85 -2.13
CA VAL A 378 18.14 19.45 -3.15
C VAL A 378 17.46 19.37 -4.50
N SER A 379 17.29 20.52 -5.15
CA SER A 379 16.71 20.62 -6.48
C SER A 379 17.27 21.82 -7.26
N ASP A 380 16.74 22.10 -8.44
CA ASP A 380 17.04 23.31 -9.19
C ASP A 380 16.37 24.55 -8.58
N SER A 381 16.82 25.73 -9.03
CA SER A 381 16.41 27.00 -8.44
C SER A 381 14.93 27.30 -8.56
N PHE A 382 14.32 26.90 -9.67
CA PHE A 382 12.90 27.09 -9.92
C PHE A 382 12.06 26.15 -9.04
N GLN A 383 12.40 24.86 -8.99
CA GLN A 383 11.66 23.92 -8.16
C GLN A 383 11.83 24.20 -6.66
N SER A 384 13.02 24.62 -6.21
CA SER A 384 13.21 25.02 -4.80
C SER A 384 12.35 26.22 -4.39
N LEU A 385 12.24 27.23 -5.26
CA LEU A 385 11.34 28.37 -5.06
C LEU A 385 9.86 27.93 -5.08
N ALA A 386 9.50 26.99 -5.94
CA ALA A 386 8.13 26.45 -5.98
C ALA A 386 7.80 25.70 -4.68
N ILE A 387 8.70 24.83 -4.21
CA ILE A 387 8.54 24.03 -2.97
C ILE A 387 8.25 24.92 -1.76
N GLU A 388 8.90 26.08 -1.66
CA GLU A 388 8.66 27.07 -0.60
C GLU A 388 7.19 27.52 -0.51
N LYS A 389 6.47 27.53 -1.64
CA LYS A 389 5.09 28.02 -1.76
C LYS A 389 4.05 26.91 -1.91
N MET A 390 4.45 25.65 -1.70
CA MET A 390 3.61 24.48 -2.02
C MET A 390 2.61 24.08 -0.92
N ALA A 391 2.57 24.74 0.23
CA ALA A 391 1.67 24.35 1.33
C ALA A 391 0.21 24.18 0.90
N ILE A 392 -0.34 25.11 0.10
CA ILE A 392 -1.71 25.01 -0.43
C ILE A 392 -1.86 23.79 -1.36
N ARG A 393 -0.84 23.49 -2.18
CA ARG A 393 -0.85 22.31 -3.06
C ARG A 393 -0.85 21.02 -2.25
N PHE A 394 -0.08 20.94 -1.17
CA PHE A 394 -0.13 19.80 -0.25
C PHE A 394 -1.51 19.61 0.37
N MET A 395 -2.15 20.69 0.84
CA MET A 395 -3.51 20.61 1.39
C MET A 395 -4.54 20.17 0.35
N ASN A 396 -4.44 20.67 -0.88
CA ASN A 396 -5.37 20.28 -1.96
C ASN A 396 -5.16 18.83 -2.43
N GLU A 397 -3.92 18.33 -2.38
CA GLU A 397 -3.58 17.02 -2.92
C GLU A 397 -3.65 15.89 -1.89
N LEU A 398 -3.12 16.13 -0.69
CA LEU A 398 -3.01 15.14 0.38
C LEU A 398 -3.98 15.41 1.54
N GLY A 399 -4.46 16.65 1.70
CA GLY A 399 -5.25 17.06 2.87
C GLY A 399 -4.42 17.40 4.12
N TYR A 400 -3.09 17.34 4.04
CA TYR A 400 -2.18 17.61 5.15
C TYR A 400 -0.77 18.00 4.66
N LEU A 401 0.06 18.51 5.59
CA LEU A 401 1.49 18.70 5.35
C LEU A 401 2.26 17.49 5.90
N PRO A 402 3.11 16.81 5.10
CA PRO A 402 3.92 15.68 5.57
C PRO A 402 5.16 16.14 6.38
N TYR A 403 5.18 17.39 6.83
CA TYR A 403 6.26 18.01 7.58
C TYR A 403 5.70 19.02 8.59
N GLU A 404 6.46 19.27 9.67
CA GLU A 404 6.10 20.28 10.68
C GLU A 404 6.52 21.70 10.26
N GLY A 405 7.56 21.81 9.44
CA GLY A 405 8.07 23.09 8.94
C GLY A 405 8.86 22.90 7.65
N LEU A 406 8.88 23.95 6.83
CA LEU A 406 9.60 24.02 5.56
C LEU A 406 10.28 25.38 5.44
N GLU A 407 11.57 25.38 5.12
CA GLU A 407 12.35 26.58 4.92
C GLU A 407 13.21 26.46 3.67
N ARG A 408 13.29 27.51 2.86
CA ARG A 408 14.23 27.59 1.74
C ARG A 408 15.55 28.18 2.23
N LYS A 409 16.65 27.42 2.16
CA LYS A 409 17.97 27.82 2.69
C LYS A 409 18.87 28.47 1.65
N SER A 410 18.70 28.11 0.39
CA SER A 410 19.52 28.62 -0.71
C SER A 410 18.71 28.53 -2.02
N PRO A 411 19.26 29.01 -3.15
CA PRO A 411 18.60 28.85 -4.43
C PRO A 411 18.15 27.42 -4.73
N THR A 412 18.91 26.41 -4.31
CA THR A 412 18.73 24.99 -4.66
C THR A 412 18.34 24.09 -3.48
N GLU A 413 18.13 24.66 -2.30
CA GLU A 413 17.99 23.90 -1.05
C GLU A 413 16.74 24.31 -0.27
N ASN A 414 15.94 23.32 0.12
CA ASN A 414 14.89 23.46 1.11
C ASN A 414 15.16 22.50 2.27
N VAL A 415 14.66 22.80 3.46
CA VAL A 415 14.79 21.97 4.65
C VAL A 415 13.40 21.70 5.18
N ILE A 416 13.12 20.45 5.52
CA ILE A 416 11.88 20.05 6.18
C ILE A 416 12.16 19.30 7.47
N LYS A 417 11.22 19.37 8.41
CA LYS A 417 11.18 18.47 9.56
C LYS A 417 10.11 17.39 9.35
N PRO A 418 10.47 16.09 9.31
CA PRO A 418 9.54 14.98 9.14
C PRO A 418 8.33 15.05 10.07
N ASP A 419 7.13 14.73 9.56
CA ASP A 419 5.91 14.60 10.36
C ASP A 419 5.29 13.22 10.14
N LEU A 420 4.83 12.58 11.22
CA LEU A 420 4.26 11.23 11.19
C LEU A 420 2.99 11.16 10.34
N ARG A 421 2.28 12.29 10.14
CA ARG A 421 1.12 12.39 9.25
C ARG A 421 1.43 11.93 7.82
N ALA A 422 2.69 11.95 7.39
CA ALA A 422 3.12 11.34 6.14
C ALA A 422 2.72 9.86 5.99
N TRP A 423 2.53 9.11 7.08
CA TRP A 423 2.06 7.72 7.06
C TRP A 423 0.57 7.53 6.77
N GLN A 424 -0.22 8.62 6.74
CA GLN A 424 -1.61 8.56 6.32
C GLN A 424 -1.70 7.86 4.95
N GLN A 425 -2.56 6.84 4.88
CA GLN A 425 -2.89 6.19 3.62
C GLN A 425 -3.74 7.11 2.76
N ASP A 426 -3.51 7.06 1.45
CA ASP A 426 -4.18 7.84 0.43
C ASP A 426 -4.78 6.90 -0.63
N PRO A 427 -5.87 6.18 -0.30
CA PRO A 427 -6.47 5.22 -1.21
C PRO A 427 -7.12 5.86 -2.46
N GLU A 428 -7.33 7.18 -2.47
CA GLU A 428 -7.71 7.92 -3.67
C GLU A 428 -6.55 8.14 -4.63
N ASP A 429 -5.32 7.84 -4.21
CA ASP A 429 -4.16 7.72 -5.07
C ASP A 429 -3.66 6.26 -5.16
N PRO A 430 -4.36 5.37 -5.89
CA PRO A 430 -4.10 3.92 -5.85
C PRO A 430 -2.73 3.51 -6.43
N LEU A 431 -2.04 4.43 -7.11
CA LEU A 431 -0.72 4.20 -7.71
C LEU A 431 0.43 4.58 -6.76
N ASP A 432 0.12 5.41 -5.76
CA ASP A 432 1.02 5.82 -4.69
C ASP A 432 0.21 6.07 -3.39
N PRO A 433 -0.41 5.03 -2.81
CA PRO A 433 -1.32 5.17 -1.67
C PRO A 433 -0.55 5.40 -0.35
#